data_AF-A0A1Q8KLT2-F1
#
_entry.id   AF-A0A1Q8KLT2-F1
#
_cell.length_a   1.000
_cell.length_b   1.000
_cell.length_c   1.000
_cell.angle_alpha   90.00
_cell.angle_beta   90.00
_cell.angle_gamma   90.00
#
_symmetry.space_group_name_H-M   'P 1'
#
loop_
_entity.id
_entity.type
_entity.pdbx_description
1 polymer ?
#
loop_
_entity_poly.entity_id
_entity_poly.type
_entity_poly.pdbx_seq_one_letter_code
_entity_poly.pdbx_strand_id
1 'polypeptide(L)'
;MTDRRRARLRLEISRAAVALFREHGVAGTSGERIAKEVGLSARTLWRYFRSKESCVEPVLARGIDAIVEALRSWPADRTLDEHLIAEYHPPADAEAAADAEAGLTVIALSATEPGLRAVWLAVHERSEPVLAEVLAGRLGRPADDLAVRVHAAAMAAALRINGEELAAELVCGTRPSDPVERLAAALRAAAHGVDADPAPPSSTHHRAGDPE
;
A
#
# COMPACT_ATOMS: atom_id res chain seq x y z
N MET A 1 -17.92 2.57 23.27
CA MET A 1 -17.80 3.22 21.93
C MET A 1 -17.79 2.10 20.91
N THR A 2 -18.63 2.15 19.87
CA THR A 2 -18.66 1.11 18.84
C THR A 2 -17.37 1.15 18.00
N ASP A 3 -16.97 0.01 17.43
CA ASP A 3 -15.75 -0.07 16.61
C ASP A 3 -15.79 0.88 15.41
N ARG A 4 -16.97 1.06 14.79
CA ARG A 4 -17.17 2.07 13.74
C ARG A 4 -16.90 3.50 14.21
N ARG A 5 -17.37 3.86 15.41
CA ARG A 5 -17.11 5.19 15.98
C ARG A 5 -15.64 5.39 16.31
N ARG A 6 -14.96 4.32 16.75
CA ARG A 6 -13.50 4.31 16.97
C ARG A 6 -12.73 4.50 15.67
N ALA A 7 -13.08 3.77 14.61
CA ALA A 7 -12.43 3.85 13.31
C ALA A 7 -12.60 5.24 12.69
N ARG A 8 -13.81 5.80 12.74
CA ARG A 8 -14.08 7.15 12.24
C ARG A 8 -13.24 8.22 12.95
N LEU A 9 -13.16 8.16 14.28
CA LEU A 9 -12.32 9.10 15.04
C LEU A 9 -10.83 8.94 14.74
N ARG A 10 -10.34 7.71 14.60
CA ARG A 10 -8.95 7.46 14.20
C ARG A 10 -8.65 8.09 12.84
N LEU A 11 -9.56 7.94 11.87
CA LEU A 11 -9.40 8.53 10.55
C LEU A 11 -9.44 10.06 10.58
N GLU A 12 -10.33 10.66 11.36
CA GLU A 12 -10.39 12.11 11.57
C GLU A 12 -9.06 12.66 12.13
N ILE A 13 -8.53 12.02 13.17
CA ILE A 13 -7.20 12.32 13.71
C ILE A 13 -6.12 12.19 12.64
N SER A 14 -6.20 11.13 11.82
CA SER A 14 -5.23 10.87 10.76
C SER A 14 -5.23 11.98 9.71
N ARG A 15 -6.40 12.42 9.25
CA ARG A 15 -6.53 13.53 8.29
C ARG A 15 -5.91 14.81 8.84
N ALA A 16 -6.21 15.15 10.09
CA ALA A 16 -5.63 16.31 10.77
C ALA A 16 -4.10 16.21 10.89
N ALA A 17 -3.57 15.04 11.24
CA ALA A 17 -2.13 14.82 11.32
C ALA A 17 -1.44 15.01 9.96
N VAL A 18 -2.01 14.47 8.87
CA VAL A 18 -1.45 14.66 7.52
C VAL A 18 -1.47 16.13 7.10
N ALA A 19 -2.58 16.84 7.34
CA ALA A 19 -2.68 18.26 7.03
C ALA A 19 -1.59 19.08 7.75
N LEU A 20 -1.40 18.84 9.05
CA LEU A 20 -0.38 19.53 9.85
C LEU A 20 1.05 19.14 9.44
N PHE A 21 1.30 17.87 9.11
CA PHE A 21 2.61 17.44 8.60
C PHE A 21 2.94 18.09 7.26
N ARG A 22 1.95 18.25 6.38
CA ARG A 22 2.11 18.95 5.10
C ARG A 22 2.41 20.44 5.29
N GLU A 23 1.75 21.10 6.24
CA GLU A 23 1.89 22.54 6.46
C GLU A 23 3.15 22.92 7.26
N HIS A 24 3.50 22.13 8.28
CA HIS A 24 4.54 22.48 9.26
C HIS A 24 5.72 21.50 9.30
N GLY A 25 5.70 20.46 8.47
CA GLY A 25 6.61 19.33 8.56
C GLY A 25 6.30 18.42 9.75
N VAL A 26 6.87 17.20 9.71
CA VAL A 26 6.70 16.22 10.80
C VAL A 26 7.36 16.72 12.08
N ALA A 27 8.58 17.27 11.99
CA ALA A 27 9.32 17.81 13.14
C ALA A 27 8.59 18.99 13.81
N GLY A 28 8.01 19.90 13.01
CA GLY A 28 7.28 21.08 13.50
C GLY A 28 5.89 20.80 14.08
N THR A 29 5.41 19.56 13.96
CA THR A 29 4.09 19.15 14.45
C THR A 29 4.20 18.33 15.73
N SER A 30 3.44 18.71 16.76
CA SER A 30 3.32 17.95 18.02
C SER A 30 1.99 17.21 18.12
N GLY A 31 1.93 16.19 18.98
CA GLY A 31 0.69 15.47 19.25
C GLY A 31 -0.37 16.35 19.91
N GLU A 32 0.03 17.31 20.74
CA GLU A 32 -0.87 18.30 21.35
C GLU A 32 -1.56 19.15 20.28
N ARG A 33 -0.83 19.53 19.22
CA ARG A 33 -1.40 20.29 18.09
C ARG A 33 -2.40 19.44 17.33
N ILE A 34 -2.06 18.19 16.99
CA ILE A 34 -2.96 17.24 16.33
C ILE A 34 -4.23 17.04 17.17
N ALA A 35 -4.08 16.81 18.48
CA ALA A 35 -5.22 16.61 19.38
C ALA A 35 -6.12 17.84 19.41
N LYS A 36 -5.54 19.04 19.52
CA LYS A 36 -6.28 20.32 19.52
C LYS A 36 -7.08 20.51 18.23
N GLU A 37 -6.51 20.16 17.08
CA GLU A 37 -7.15 20.30 15.76
C GLU A 37 -8.49 19.55 15.69
N VAL A 38 -8.56 18.37 16.32
CA VAL A 38 -9.79 17.55 16.36
C VAL A 38 -10.57 17.68 17.69
N GLY A 39 -10.31 18.72 18.48
CA GLY A 39 -11.02 18.99 19.73
C GLY A 39 -10.78 17.97 20.85
N LEU A 40 -9.62 17.32 20.87
CA LEU A 40 -9.23 16.31 21.86
C LEU A 40 -8.11 16.81 22.80
N SER A 41 -7.99 16.16 23.95
CA SER A 41 -6.78 16.27 24.78
C SER A 41 -5.67 15.35 24.25
N ALA A 42 -4.40 15.70 24.50
CA ALA A 42 -3.26 14.84 24.19
C ALA A 42 -3.38 13.45 24.85
N ARG A 43 -3.85 13.40 26.11
CA ARG A 43 -4.16 12.14 26.80
C ARG A 43 -5.14 11.27 26.01
N THR A 44 -6.17 11.88 25.42
CA THR A 44 -7.15 11.16 24.60
C THR A 44 -6.50 10.65 23.31
N LEU A 45 -5.69 11.47 22.63
CA LEU A 45 -4.96 11.08 21.43
C LEU A 45 -4.07 9.85 21.68
N TRP A 46 -3.29 9.86 22.76
CA TRP A 46 -2.37 8.77 23.11
C TRP A 46 -3.04 7.47 23.55
N ARG A 47 -4.36 7.49 23.81
CA ARG A 47 -5.14 6.24 23.94
C ARG A 47 -5.42 5.55 22.60
N TYR A 48 -5.31 6.29 21.49
CA TYR A 48 -5.53 5.76 20.15
C TYR A 48 -4.20 5.48 19.42
N PHE A 49 -3.18 6.29 19.66
CA PHE A 49 -1.94 6.27 18.88
C PHE A 49 -0.72 6.22 19.78
N ARG A 50 0.34 5.56 19.31
CA ARG A 50 1.58 5.35 20.08
C ARG A 50 2.57 6.50 19.94
N SER A 51 2.49 7.22 18.82
CA SER A 51 3.30 8.40 18.51
C SER A 51 2.54 9.33 17.56
N LYS A 52 3.05 10.55 17.34
CA LYS A 52 2.48 11.47 16.36
C LYS A 52 2.52 10.88 14.94
N GLU A 53 3.58 10.16 14.59
CA GLU A 53 3.74 9.50 13.30
C GLU A 53 2.70 8.39 13.14
N SER A 54 2.42 7.59 14.18
CA SER A 54 1.39 6.55 14.08
C SER A 54 -0.02 7.11 13.82
N CYS A 55 -0.24 8.41 13.98
CA CYS A 55 -1.53 9.03 13.65
C CYS A 55 -1.88 8.91 12.17
N VAL A 56 -0.90 8.76 11.26
CA VAL A 56 -1.15 8.62 9.81
C VAL A 56 -1.54 7.21 9.37
N GLU A 57 -1.43 6.23 10.27
CA GLU A 57 -1.75 4.82 9.99
C GLU A 57 -3.12 4.62 9.30
N PRO A 58 -4.22 5.27 9.75
CA PRO A 58 -5.53 5.05 9.15
C PRO A 58 -5.64 5.43 7.67
N VAL A 59 -5.07 6.55 7.22
CA VAL A 59 -5.10 6.92 5.80
C VAL A 59 -4.20 6.01 4.96
N LEU A 60 -3.05 5.57 5.50
CA LEU A 60 -2.18 4.60 4.83
C LEU A 60 -2.87 3.24 4.66
N ALA A 61 -3.56 2.77 5.70
CA ALA A 61 -4.25 1.48 5.69
C ALA A 61 -5.40 1.46 4.68
N ARG A 62 -6.09 2.59 4.43
CA ARG A 62 -7.25 2.64 3.51
C ARG A 62 -6.96 2.13 2.11
N GLY A 63 -5.80 2.49 1.55
CA GLY A 63 -5.41 2.02 0.21
C GLY A 63 -5.24 0.50 0.16
N ILE A 64 -4.59 -0.06 1.17
CA ILE A 64 -4.40 -1.52 1.28
C ILE A 64 -5.72 -2.23 1.56
N ASP A 65 -6.54 -1.68 2.46
CA ASP A 65 -7.85 -2.24 2.81
C ASP A 65 -8.77 -2.32 1.58
N ALA A 66 -8.76 -1.29 0.71
CA ALA A 66 -9.53 -1.28 -0.53
C ALA A 66 -9.08 -2.40 -1.50
N ILE A 67 -7.76 -2.61 -1.63
CA ILE A 67 -7.22 -3.66 -2.49
C ILE A 67 -7.51 -5.04 -1.90
N VAL A 68 -7.31 -5.22 -0.59
CA VAL A 68 -7.66 -6.47 0.12
C VAL A 68 -9.14 -6.79 -0.05
N GLU A 69 -10.02 -5.80 0.04
CA GLU A 69 -11.46 -6.02 -0.18
C GLU A 69 -11.76 -6.45 -1.62
N ALA A 70 -11.12 -5.84 -2.61
CA ALA A 70 -11.21 -6.31 -3.99
C ALA A 70 -10.70 -7.76 -4.12
N LEU A 71 -9.60 -8.11 -3.47
CA LEU A 71 -9.05 -9.48 -3.52
C LEU A 71 -9.95 -10.53 -2.85
N ARG A 72 -10.73 -10.15 -1.83
CA ARG A 72 -11.67 -11.07 -1.15
C ARG A 72 -12.80 -11.54 -2.06
N SER A 73 -13.21 -10.74 -3.03
CA SER A 73 -14.25 -11.09 -4.00
C SER A 73 -13.71 -11.81 -5.24
N TRP A 74 -12.41 -12.11 -5.29
CA TRP A 74 -11.74 -12.66 -6.48
C TRP A 74 -12.28 -14.04 -6.90
N PRO A 75 -12.96 -14.14 -8.06
CA PRO A 75 -13.50 -15.41 -8.55
C PRO A 75 -12.42 -16.40 -8.96
N ALA A 76 -12.71 -17.70 -8.78
CA ALA A 76 -11.74 -18.75 -9.05
C ALA A 76 -11.41 -18.92 -10.54
N ASP A 77 -12.35 -18.55 -11.41
CA ASP A 77 -12.31 -18.65 -12.87
C ASP A 77 -11.75 -17.41 -13.56
N ARG A 78 -11.35 -16.38 -12.80
CA ARG A 78 -10.83 -15.11 -13.32
C ARG A 78 -9.36 -14.93 -12.95
N THR A 79 -8.57 -14.31 -13.83
CA THR A 79 -7.20 -13.92 -13.48
C THR A 79 -7.22 -12.73 -12.51
N LEU A 80 -6.10 -12.50 -11.81
CA LEU A 80 -6.02 -11.41 -10.82
C LEU A 80 -6.18 -10.03 -11.47
N ASP A 81 -5.59 -9.85 -12.64
CA ASP A 81 -5.63 -8.61 -13.40
C ASP A 81 -7.02 -8.29 -13.95
N GLU A 82 -7.70 -9.26 -14.56
CA GLU A 82 -9.08 -9.10 -14.99
C GLU A 82 -9.98 -8.69 -13.82
N HIS A 83 -9.74 -9.30 -12.65
CA HIS A 83 -10.51 -9.00 -11.45
C HIS A 83 -10.25 -7.59 -10.91
N LEU A 84 -8.98 -7.18 -10.79
CA LEU A 84 -8.63 -5.85 -10.31
C LEU A 84 -9.08 -4.76 -11.26
N ILE A 85 -8.96 -4.96 -12.58
CA ILE A 85 -9.46 -4.00 -13.58
C ILE A 85 -10.99 -3.85 -13.46
N ALA A 86 -11.70 -4.94 -13.16
CA ALA A 86 -13.15 -4.93 -13.03
C ALA A 86 -13.64 -4.31 -11.70
N GLU A 87 -12.95 -4.55 -10.58
CA GLU A 87 -13.48 -4.24 -9.24
C GLU A 87 -12.73 -3.10 -8.51
N TYR A 88 -11.49 -2.79 -8.90
CA TYR A 88 -10.71 -1.71 -8.26
C TYR A 88 -11.00 -0.37 -8.95
N HIS A 89 -11.95 0.36 -8.39
CA HIS A 89 -12.44 1.62 -8.93
C HIS A 89 -11.75 2.84 -8.29
N PRO A 90 -11.72 3.99 -9.01
CA PRO A 90 -11.32 5.25 -8.40
C PRO A 90 -12.20 5.59 -7.18
N PRO A 91 -11.71 6.46 -6.27
CA PRO A 91 -12.47 6.86 -5.10
C PRO A 91 -13.88 7.32 -5.45
N ALA A 92 -14.88 6.77 -4.75
CA ALA A 92 -16.30 6.94 -5.09
C ALA A 92 -16.82 8.37 -4.88
N ASP A 93 -16.17 9.15 -4.01
CA ASP A 93 -16.54 10.52 -3.70
C ASP A 93 -15.30 11.38 -3.36
N ALA A 94 -15.54 12.68 -3.14
CA ALA A 94 -14.48 13.65 -2.84
C ALA A 94 -13.77 13.38 -1.51
N GLU A 95 -14.46 12.80 -0.52
CA GLU A 95 -13.87 12.49 0.78
C GLU A 95 -12.90 11.30 0.66
N ALA A 96 -13.31 10.26 -0.08
CA ALA A 96 -12.47 9.12 -0.41
C ALA A 96 -11.26 9.55 -1.27
N ALA A 97 -11.45 10.48 -2.21
CA ALA A 97 -10.35 11.03 -3.01
C ALA A 97 -9.34 11.79 -2.15
N ALA A 98 -9.82 12.61 -1.21
CA ALA A 98 -8.96 13.33 -0.27
C ALA A 98 -8.20 12.38 0.66
N ASP A 99 -8.81 11.28 1.08
CA ASP A 99 -8.13 10.24 1.88
C ASP A 99 -7.01 9.55 1.10
N ALA A 100 -7.26 9.21 -0.18
CA ALA A 100 -6.26 8.62 -1.05
C ALA A 100 -5.08 9.57 -1.29
N GLU A 101 -5.36 10.86 -1.54
CA GLU A 101 -4.34 11.90 -1.66
C GLU A 101 -3.53 12.07 -0.36
N ALA A 102 -4.20 12.05 0.79
CA ALA A 102 -3.54 12.12 2.09
C ALA A 102 -2.60 10.91 2.31
N GLY A 103 -3.04 9.71 1.94
CA GLY A 103 -2.20 8.51 1.96
C GLY A 103 -0.94 8.66 1.09
N LEU A 104 -1.09 9.06 -0.16
CA LEU A 104 0.03 9.28 -1.09
C LEU A 104 0.98 10.37 -0.59
N THR A 105 0.45 11.44 0.00
CA THR A 105 1.25 12.51 0.63
C THR A 105 2.14 11.95 1.74
N VAL A 106 1.59 11.07 2.60
CA VAL A 106 2.37 10.44 3.67
C VAL A 106 3.44 9.50 3.11
N ILE A 107 3.12 8.73 2.08
CA ILE A 107 4.10 7.84 1.42
C ILE A 107 5.25 8.68 0.84
N ALA A 108 4.95 9.81 0.19
CA ALA A 108 5.97 10.73 -0.32
C ALA A 108 6.87 11.28 0.81
N LEU A 109 6.28 11.75 1.91
CA LEU A 109 7.03 12.22 3.08
C LEU A 109 7.90 11.13 3.72
N SER A 110 7.48 9.87 3.64
CA SER A 110 8.22 8.74 4.20
C SER A 110 9.60 8.52 3.57
N ALA A 111 9.86 9.09 2.39
CA ALA A 111 11.18 9.06 1.74
C ALA A 111 12.25 9.80 2.56
N THR A 112 11.87 10.85 3.29
CA THR A 112 12.79 11.68 4.10
C THR A 112 12.50 11.63 5.59
N GLU A 113 11.37 11.05 6.01
CA GLU A 113 10.90 11.01 7.40
C GLU A 113 10.92 9.57 7.96
N PRO A 114 11.95 9.15 8.71
CA PRO A 114 12.11 7.76 9.17
C PRO A 114 10.96 7.25 10.05
N GLY A 115 10.34 8.14 10.84
CA GLY A 115 9.20 7.78 11.68
C GLY A 115 7.96 7.44 10.85
N LEU A 116 7.73 8.15 9.73
CA LEU A 116 6.65 7.81 8.79
C LEU A 116 7.00 6.54 8.00
N ARG A 117 8.27 6.36 7.62
CA ARG A 117 8.76 5.13 6.97
C ARG A 117 8.47 3.89 7.81
N ALA A 118 8.71 3.95 9.12
CA ALA A 118 8.42 2.86 10.03
C ALA A 118 6.92 2.53 10.07
N VAL A 119 6.04 3.54 10.11
CA VAL A 119 4.58 3.32 10.08
C VAL A 119 4.15 2.70 8.75
N TRP A 120 4.67 3.19 7.63
CA TRP A 120 4.36 2.68 6.30
C TRP A 120 4.74 1.19 6.15
N LEU A 121 5.96 0.82 6.54
CA LEU A 121 6.41 -0.57 6.52
C LEU A 121 5.55 -1.46 7.44
N ALA A 122 5.24 -0.98 8.64
CA ALA A 122 4.43 -1.74 9.59
C ALA A 122 2.97 -1.91 9.13
N VAL A 123 2.42 -0.98 8.33
CA VAL A 123 1.09 -1.14 7.73
C VAL A 123 1.10 -2.31 6.73
N HIS A 124 2.14 -2.46 5.91
CA HIS A 124 2.29 -3.58 4.99
C HIS A 124 2.53 -4.92 5.71
N GLU A 125 3.43 -4.95 6.69
CA GLU A 125 3.67 -6.16 7.49
C GLU A 125 2.36 -6.65 8.14
N ARG A 126 1.53 -5.73 8.67
CA ARG A 126 0.23 -6.09 9.28
C ARG A 126 -0.82 -6.58 8.28
N SER A 127 -0.67 -6.30 6.99
CA SER A 127 -1.62 -6.80 5.98
C SER A 127 -1.28 -8.22 5.51
N GLU A 128 -0.06 -8.71 5.72
CA GLU A 128 0.37 -10.04 5.28
C GLU A 128 -0.53 -11.17 5.78
N PRO A 129 -0.94 -11.25 7.06
CA PRO A 129 -1.85 -12.31 7.51
C PRO A 129 -3.21 -12.25 6.81
N VAL A 130 -3.72 -11.05 6.49
CA VAL A 130 -5.00 -10.88 5.80
C VAL A 130 -4.89 -11.32 4.34
N LEU A 131 -3.78 -11.00 3.69
CA LEU A 131 -3.48 -11.48 2.33
C LEU A 131 -3.28 -13.00 2.30
N ALA A 132 -2.66 -13.57 3.32
CA ALA A 132 -2.47 -15.02 3.45
C ALA A 132 -3.82 -15.74 3.54
N GLU A 133 -4.79 -15.22 4.29
CA GLU A 133 -6.16 -15.78 4.34
C GLU A 133 -6.86 -15.75 2.97
N VAL A 134 -6.70 -14.65 2.21
CA VAL A 134 -7.25 -14.55 0.86
C VAL A 134 -6.62 -15.57 -0.08
N LEU A 135 -5.29 -15.69 -0.04
CA LEU A 135 -4.54 -16.63 -0.88
C LEU A 135 -4.76 -18.09 -0.48
N ALA A 136 -4.95 -18.38 0.80
CA ALA A 136 -5.27 -19.71 1.32
C ALA A 136 -6.54 -20.28 0.63
N GLY A 137 -7.61 -19.47 0.59
CA GLY A 137 -8.83 -19.82 -0.11
C GLY A 137 -8.62 -20.02 -1.61
N ARG A 138 -7.78 -19.18 -2.24
CA ARG A 138 -7.48 -19.27 -3.68
C ARG A 138 -6.68 -20.52 -4.06
N LEU A 139 -5.73 -20.91 -3.21
CA LEU A 139 -4.77 -21.98 -3.46
C LEU A 139 -5.23 -23.34 -2.90
N GLY A 140 -6.31 -23.36 -2.11
CA GLY A 140 -6.77 -24.57 -1.42
C GLY A 140 -5.76 -25.06 -0.37
N ARG A 141 -5.03 -24.14 0.26
CA ARG A 141 -3.96 -24.41 1.24
C ARG A 141 -4.22 -23.67 2.56
N PRO A 142 -3.68 -24.14 3.70
CA PRO A 142 -3.73 -23.42 4.96
C PRO A 142 -3.03 -22.05 4.87
N ALA A 143 -3.53 -21.04 5.59
CA ALA A 143 -2.93 -19.69 5.61
C ALA A 143 -1.54 -19.62 6.26
N ASP A 144 -1.20 -20.60 7.12
CA ASP A 144 0.11 -20.73 7.76
C ASP A 144 1.12 -21.54 6.92
N ASP A 145 0.71 -22.09 5.78
CA ASP A 145 1.59 -22.74 4.80
C ASP A 145 2.69 -21.76 4.34
N LEU A 146 3.93 -22.24 4.29
CA LEU A 146 5.08 -21.41 3.97
C LEU A 146 4.92 -20.74 2.60
N ALA A 147 4.42 -21.44 1.58
CA ALA A 147 4.27 -20.86 0.25
C ALA A 147 3.19 -19.78 0.26
N VAL A 148 2.07 -20.00 0.96
CA VAL A 148 1.01 -19.00 1.10
C VAL A 148 1.53 -17.73 1.77
N ARG A 149 2.28 -17.87 2.87
CA ARG A 149 2.90 -16.74 3.57
C ARG A 149 3.91 -15.98 2.71
N VAL A 150 4.73 -16.69 1.93
CA VAL A 150 5.69 -16.07 1.01
C VAL A 150 4.96 -15.27 -0.08
N HIS A 151 3.90 -15.83 -0.69
CA HIS A 151 3.10 -15.11 -1.67
C HIS A 151 2.40 -13.89 -1.06
N ALA A 152 1.87 -13.99 0.16
CA ALA A 152 1.26 -12.88 0.86
C ALA A 152 2.26 -11.73 1.11
N ALA A 153 3.46 -12.06 1.60
CA ALA A 153 4.54 -11.08 1.79
C ALA A 153 4.99 -10.45 0.46
N ALA A 154 5.10 -11.25 -0.61
CA ALA A 154 5.42 -10.75 -1.94
C ALA A 154 4.33 -9.78 -2.47
N MET A 155 3.05 -10.11 -2.28
CA MET A 155 1.94 -9.21 -2.65
C MET A 155 2.00 -7.93 -1.82
N ALA A 156 2.21 -8.02 -0.49
CA ALA A 156 2.36 -6.84 0.35
C ALA A 156 3.53 -5.94 -0.11
N ALA A 157 4.66 -6.53 -0.51
CA ALA A 157 5.79 -5.81 -1.07
C ALA A 157 5.46 -5.15 -2.42
N ALA A 158 4.73 -5.82 -3.31
CA ALA A 158 4.28 -5.25 -4.57
C ALA A 158 3.34 -4.05 -4.36
N LEU A 159 2.39 -4.15 -3.42
CA LEU A 159 1.53 -3.02 -3.02
C LEU A 159 2.35 -1.84 -2.51
N ARG A 160 3.36 -2.12 -1.69
CA ARG A 160 4.25 -1.10 -1.11
C ARG A 160 5.01 -0.36 -2.20
N ILE A 161 5.66 -1.09 -3.11
CA ILE A 161 6.44 -0.53 -4.21
C ILE A 161 5.53 0.28 -5.14
N ASN A 162 4.36 -0.25 -5.49
CA ASN A 162 3.39 0.49 -6.32
C ASN A 162 2.95 1.80 -5.64
N GLY A 163 2.65 1.78 -4.34
CA GLY A 163 2.31 2.99 -3.59
C GLY A 163 3.45 4.02 -3.54
N GLU A 164 4.70 3.57 -3.39
CA GLU A 164 5.90 4.42 -3.41
C GLU A 164 6.11 5.09 -4.77
N GLU A 165 5.93 4.36 -5.88
CA GLU A 165 6.00 4.89 -7.24
C GLU A 165 4.90 5.94 -7.52
N LEU A 166 3.65 5.63 -7.15
CA LEU A 166 2.53 6.57 -7.28
C LEU A 166 2.77 7.86 -6.50
N ALA A 167 3.34 7.75 -5.29
CA ALA A 167 3.67 8.91 -4.47
C ALA A 167 4.83 9.74 -5.06
N ALA A 168 5.84 9.10 -5.64
CA ALA A 168 6.93 9.80 -6.33
C ALA A 168 6.43 10.59 -7.55
N GLU A 169 5.51 10.02 -8.32
CA GLU A 169 4.88 10.70 -9.46
C GLU A 169 4.05 11.91 -9.02
N LEU A 170 3.30 11.78 -7.92
CA LEU A 170 2.57 12.90 -7.33
C LEU A 170 3.49 14.08 -6.99
N VAL A 171 4.68 13.80 -6.42
CA VAL A 171 5.68 14.83 -6.10
C VAL A 171 6.23 15.49 -7.36
N CYS A 172 6.44 14.73 -8.44
CA CYS A 172 6.89 15.24 -9.72
C CYS A 172 5.79 15.95 -10.54
N GLY A 173 4.54 15.96 -10.06
CA GLY A 173 3.40 16.51 -10.79
C GLY A 173 3.00 15.68 -12.02
N THR A 174 3.47 14.43 -12.10
CA THR A 174 3.09 13.50 -13.16
C THR A 174 1.87 12.69 -12.73
N ARG A 175 1.02 12.33 -13.69
CA ARG A 175 -0.06 11.37 -13.45
C ARG A 175 0.36 9.99 -13.98
N PRO A 176 0.13 8.91 -13.21
CA PRO A 176 0.30 7.56 -13.71
C PRO A 176 -0.56 7.37 -14.96
N SER A 177 0.01 6.87 -16.05
CA SER A 177 -0.79 6.17 -17.05
C SER A 177 -1.30 4.86 -16.42
N ASP A 178 -2.61 4.66 -16.44
CA ASP A 178 -3.29 3.41 -16.07
C ASP A 178 -2.88 2.82 -14.70
N PRO A 179 -3.19 3.52 -13.58
CA PRO A 179 -2.75 3.11 -12.24
C PRO A 179 -3.25 1.72 -11.81
N VAL A 180 -4.41 1.30 -12.31
CA VAL A 180 -4.98 -0.03 -12.03
C VAL A 180 -4.21 -1.13 -12.78
N GLU A 181 -3.82 -0.88 -14.03
CA GLU A 181 -3.02 -1.83 -14.81
C GLU A 181 -1.63 -2.03 -14.19
N ARG A 182 -1.00 -0.94 -13.73
CA ARG A 182 0.29 -1.01 -13.02
C ARG A 182 0.20 -1.79 -11.72
N LEU A 183 -0.85 -1.54 -10.93
CA LEU A 183 -1.12 -2.31 -9.71
C LEU A 183 -1.30 -3.81 -10.03
N ALA A 184 -2.11 -4.13 -11.04
CA ALA A 184 -2.32 -5.49 -11.48
C ALA A 184 -1.02 -6.16 -11.95
N ALA A 185 -0.17 -5.44 -12.70
CA ALA A 185 1.13 -5.93 -13.12
C ALA A 185 2.07 -6.21 -11.95
N ALA A 186 2.14 -5.30 -10.96
CA ALA A 186 2.95 -5.47 -9.75
C ALA A 186 2.50 -6.70 -8.94
N LEU A 187 1.19 -6.87 -8.76
CA LEU A 187 0.63 -8.01 -8.05
C LEU A 187 0.82 -9.33 -8.82
N ARG A 188 0.73 -9.31 -10.15
CA ARG A 188 1.03 -10.48 -11.00
C ARG A 188 2.49 -10.90 -10.85
N ALA A 189 3.43 -9.95 -10.85
CA ALA A 189 4.85 -10.25 -10.62
C ALA A 189 5.09 -10.92 -9.25
N ALA A 190 4.36 -10.50 -8.20
CA ALA A 190 4.40 -11.15 -6.89
C ALA A 190 3.77 -12.55 -6.87
N ALA A 191 2.75 -12.80 -7.69
CA ALA A 191 2.04 -14.07 -7.73
C ALA A 191 2.83 -15.17 -8.48
N HIS A 192 3.56 -14.82 -9.54
CA HIS A 192 4.23 -15.79 -10.40
C HIS A 192 5.71 -16.05 -10.05
N GLY A 193 6.30 -15.27 -9.13
CA GLY A 193 7.73 -15.40 -8.80
C GLY A 193 8.63 -14.96 -9.96
N VAL A 194 9.94 -15.10 -9.79
CA VAL A 194 10.89 -14.91 -10.90
C VAL A 194 10.84 -16.19 -11.74
N ASP A 195 10.49 -16.09 -13.02
CA ASP A 195 10.82 -17.12 -14.01
C ASP A 195 12.35 -17.22 -14.08
N ALA A 196 12.94 -17.96 -13.15
CA ALA A 196 14.38 -18.15 -13.02
C ALA A 196 14.87 -19.30 -13.91
N ASP A 197 14.21 -19.54 -15.04
CA ASP A 197 14.78 -20.38 -16.07
C ASP A 197 16.01 -19.65 -16.64
N PRO A 198 17.16 -20.32 -16.76
CA PRO A 198 18.36 -19.69 -17.31
C PRO A 198 18.04 -19.23 -18.73
N ALA A 199 18.23 -17.94 -18.99
CA ALA A 199 18.11 -17.37 -20.32
C ALA A 199 18.91 -18.25 -21.31
N PRO A 200 18.33 -18.65 -22.47
CA PRO A 200 19.06 -19.46 -23.44
C PRO A 200 20.33 -18.71 -23.85
N PRO A 201 21.48 -19.39 -23.98
CA PRO A 201 22.74 -18.74 -24.28
C PRO A 201 22.59 -17.95 -25.57
N SER A 202 22.84 -16.64 -25.49
CA SER A 202 22.88 -15.75 -26.64
C SER A 202 23.79 -16.36 -27.69
N SER A 203 23.21 -16.87 -28.77
CA SER A 203 23.96 -17.37 -29.91
C SER A 203 24.59 -16.17 -30.63
N THR A 204 25.73 -15.70 -30.11
CA THR A 204 26.63 -14.83 -30.85
C THR A 204 27.15 -15.66 -32.01
N HIS A 205 26.57 -15.44 -33.19
CA HIS A 205 27.09 -15.96 -34.45
C HIS A 205 28.55 -15.52 -34.59
N HIS A 206 29.47 -16.42 -34.27
CA HIS A 206 30.82 -16.37 -34.77
C HIS A 206 30.74 -16.69 -36.27
N ARG A 207 30.61 -15.65 -37.11
CA ARG A 207 30.92 -15.78 -38.53
C ARG A 207 32.44 -15.92 -38.64
N ALA A 208 32.90 -17.16 -38.50
CA ALA A 208 34.10 -17.60 -39.18
C ALA A 208 33.81 -17.53 -40.68
N GLY A 209 34.58 -16.70 -41.36
CA GLY A 209 34.49 -16.49 -42.80
C GLY A 209 35.78 -15.88 -43.30
N ASP A 210 36.83 -16.69 -43.29
CA ASP A 210 37.86 -16.69 -44.35
C ASP A 210 38.13 -18.16 -44.67
N PRO A 211 37.96 -18.54 -45.94
CA PRO A 211 39.08 -18.78 -46.85
C PRO A 211 38.83 -18.09 -48.21
N GLU A 212 39.79 -17.75 -49.06
CA GLU A 212 41.16 -18.21 -49.32
C GLU A 212 41.91 -17.08 -50.06
#